data_AF-A0A3C0CTY5-F1
#
_entry.id   AF-A0A3C0CTY5-F1
#
_cell.length_a   1.000
_cell.length_b   1.000
_cell.length_c   1.000
_cell.angle_alpha   90.00
_cell.angle_beta   90.00
_cell.angle_gamma   90.00
#
_symmetry.space_group_name_H-M   'P 1'
#
loop_
_entity.id
_entity.type
_entity.pdbx_description
1 polymer ?
#
loop_
_entity_poly.entity_id
_entity_poly.type
_entity_poly.pdbx_seq_one_letter_code
_entity_poly.pdbx_strand_id
1 'polypeptide(L)'
;MLISRNALVLENLALRSQLALFDHQILAKKLPKPMPKPAFRQLWVFLSKYWADWQSALMIVKPETVIRWHRTAFRWYWARKSEPCGRPIISRSTIAHIKRIHRENPLWSAERLHDQM
;
A
#
# COMPACT_ATOMS: atom_id res chain seq x y z
N MET A 1 14.62 10.90 -32.84
CA MET A 1 14.64 10.77 -31.36
C MET A 1 15.32 9.45 -31.03
N LEU A 2 16.52 9.47 -30.45
CA LEU A 2 17.24 8.24 -30.05
C LEU A 2 16.58 7.70 -28.78
N ILE A 3 15.67 6.74 -28.92
CA ILE A 3 15.10 6.05 -27.76
C ILE A 3 16.21 5.16 -27.18
N SER A 4 16.60 5.43 -25.93
CA SER A 4 17.60 4.62 -25.23
C SER A 4 17.15 3.16 -25.15
N ARG A 5 18.08 2.21 -25.34
CA ARG A 5 17.81 0.76 -25.25
C ARG A 5 17.08 0.38 -23.96
N ASN A 6 17.39 1.08 -22.86
CA ASN A 6 16.74 0.86 -21.57
C ASN A 6 15.27 1.30 -21.58
N ALA A 7 14.95 2.41 -22.26
CA ALA A 7 13.57 2.86 -22.40
C ALA A 7 12.74 1.86 -23.21
N LEU A 8 13.28 1.31 -24.30
CA LEU A 8 12.62 0.26 -25.08
C LEU A 8 12.35 -1.02 -24.26
N VAL A 9 13.30 -1.42 -23.41
CA VAL A 9 13.11 -2.60 -22.52
C VAL A 9 12.02 -2.34 -21.49
N LEU A 10 11.98 -1.14 -20.91
CA LEU A 10 10.96 -0.74 -19.93
C LEU A 10 9.58 -0.64 -20.59
N GLU A 11 9.51 -0.12 -21.81
CA GLU A 11 8.30 -0.08 -22.63
C GLU A 11 7.80 -1.49 -22.94
N ASN A 12 8.68 -2.39 -23.38
CA ASN A 12 8.30 -3.78 -23.65
C ASN A 12 7.78 -4.49 -22.39
N LEU A 13 8.42 -4.24 -21.24
CA LEU A 13 7.98 -4.77 -19.95
C LEU A 13 6.60 -4.24 -19.55
N ALA A 14 6.38 -2.93 -19.72
CA ALA A 14 5.10 -2.28 -19.44
C ALA A 14 3.97 -2.89 -20.28
N LEU A 15 4.17 -2.98 -21.59
CA LEU A 15 3.21 -3.54 -22.53
C LEU A 15 2.94 -5.04 -22.27
N ARG A 16 3.97 -5.84 -21.98
CA ARG A 16 3.80 -7.25 -21.61
C ARG A 16 3.02 -7.42 -20.30
N SER A 17 3.25 -6.55 -19.32
CA SER A 17 2.50 -6.60 -18.06
C SER A 17 1.00 -6.31 -18.27
N GLN A 18 0.69 -5.42 -19.20
CA GLN A 18 -0.68 -5.07 -19.61
C GLN A 18 -1.35 -6.22 -20.36
N LEU A 19 -0.63 -6.86 -21.29
CA LEU A 19 -1.11 -8.05 -21.99
C LEU A 19 -1.35 -9.21 -21.03
N ALA A 20 -0.44 -9.47 -20.08
CA ALA A 20 -0.63 -10.51 -19.08
C ALA A 20 -1.85 -10.26 -18.19
N LEU A 21 -2.19 -9.00 -17.91
CA LEU A 21 -3.42 -8.66 -17.20
C LEU A 21 -4.65 -8.99 -18.05
N PHE A 22 -4.62 -8.69 -19.35
CA PHE A 22 -5.73 -8.98 -20.27
C PHE A 22 -5.90 -10.46 -20.60
N ASP A 23 -4.82 -11.18 -20.90
CA ASP A 23 -4.85 -12.59 -21.27
C ASP A 23 -5.47 -13.44 -20.16
N HIS A 24 -5.04 -13.18 -18.92
CA HIS A 24 -5.59 -13.81 -17.72
C HIS A 24 -7.07 -13.49 -17.48
N GLN A 25 -7.61 -12.42 -18.09
CA GLN A 25 -9.03 -12.03 -18.01
C GLN A 25 -9.86 -12.62 -19.15
N ILE A 26 -9.33 -12.63 -20.38
CA ILE A 26 -9.94 -13.29 -21.55
C ILE A 26 -10.14 -14.77 -21.26
N LEU A 27 -9.08 -15.44 -20.77
CA LEU A 27 -9.12 -16.84 -20.39
C LEU A 27 -10.05 -17.11 -19.20
N ALA A 28 -10.22 -16.15 -18.29
CA ALA A 28 -11.04 -16.31 -17.09
C ALA A 28 -12.53 -15.98 -17.28
N LYS A 29 -12.98 -15.46 -18.44
CA LYS A 29 -14.39 -15.06 -18.71
C LYS A 29 -15.06 -14.23 -17.59
N LYS A 30 -14.29 -13.49 -16.78
CA LYS A 30 -14.78 -12.77 -15.60
C LYS A 30 -14.76 -11.26 -15.84
N LEU A 31 -15.97 -10.69 -16.01
CA LEU A 31 -16.38 -9.28 -15.88
C LEU A 31 -15.57 -8.20 -16.65
N PRO A 32 -16.21 -7.10 -17.10
CA PRO A 32 -15.63 -6.12 -18.02
C PRO A 32 -14.57 -5.18 -17.40
N LYS A 33 -14.20 -5.34 -16.11
CA LYS A 33 -13.36 -4.37 -15.39
C LYS A 33 -12.07 -4.98 -14.85
N PRO A 34 -10.89 -4.54 -15.36
CA PRO A 34 -9.61 -5.06 -14.91
C PRO A 34 -9.32 -4.70 -13.46
N MET A 35 -9.11 -5.72 -12.64
CA MET A 35 -8.60 -5.56 -11.28
C MET A 35 -7.08 -5.75 -11.27
N PRO A 36 -6.29 -4.67 -11.10
CA PRO A 36 -4.84 -4.76 -11.09
C PRO A 36 -4.37 -5.52 -9.84
N LYS A 37 -3.71 -6.67 -10.07
CA LYS A 37 -3.06 -7.51 -9.05
C LYS A 37 -1.99 -6.71 -8.28
N PRO A 38 -1.68 -7.03 -7.02
CA PRO A 38 -0.64 -6.33 -6.25
C PRO A 38 0.72 -6.25 -6.94
N ALA A 39 1.15 -7.34 -7.60
CA ALA A 39 2.40 -7.38 -8.36
C ALA A 39 2.41 -6.39 -9.54
N PHE A 40 1.29 -6.25 -10.25
CA PHE A 40 1.13 -5.26 -11.32
C PHE A 40 1.26 -3.85 -10.76
N ARG A 41 0.63 -3.55 -9.61
CA ARG A 41 0.73 -2.23 -8.98
C ARG A 41 2.18 -1.90 -8.61
N GLN A 42 2.91 -2.84 -8.03
CA GLN A 42 4.31 -2.64 -7.66
C GLN A 42 5.20 -2.39 -8.88
N LEU A 43 5.04 -3.19 -9.95
CA LEU A 43 5.77 -3.02 -11.20
C LEU A 43 5.55 -1.60 -11.78
N TRP A 44 4.30 -1.13 -11.82
CA TRP A 44 3.99 0.22 -12.32
C TRP A 44 4.51 1.35 -11.42
N VAL A 45 4.52 1.16 -10.11
CA VAL A 45 5.15 2.10 -9.17
C VAL A 45 6.66 2.17 -9.43
N PHE A 46 7.33 1.05 -9.68
CA PHE A 46 8.76 1.03 -10.03
C PHE A 46 9.02 1.69 -11.40
N LEU A 47 8.24 1.36 -12.43
CA LEU A 47 8.33 2.00 -13.75
C LEU A 47 8.16 3.51 -13.65
N SER A 48 7.16 4.00 -12.89
CA SER A 48 6.94 5.44 -12.70
C SER A 48 8.10 6.18 -12.03
N LYS A 49 8.97 5.45 -11.32
CA LYS A 49 10.15 6.01 -10.66
C LYS A 49 11.39 6.05 -11.58
N TYR A 50 11.55 5.06 -12.46
CA TYR A 50 12.77 4.87 -13.25
C TYR A 50 12.64 5.24 -14.73
N TRP A 51 11.42 5.44 -15.22
CA TRP A 51 11.17 5.79 -16.61
C TRP A 51 10.40 7.11 -16.66
N ALA A 52 10.95 8.15 -17.30
CA ALA A 52 10.31 9.46 -17.38
C ALA A 52 9.03 9.45 -18.24
N ASP A 53 9.02 8.64 -19.30
CA ASP A 53 7.91 8.58 -20.27
C ASP A 53 6.91 7.45 -19.98
N TRP A 54 6.85 6.97 -18.74
CA TRP A 54 5.95 5.87 -18.34
C TRP A 54 4.46 6.14 -18.62
N GLN A 55 4.06 7.40 -18.72
CA GLN A 55 2.67 7.81 -18.98
C GLN A 55 2.23 7.47 -20.41
N SER A 56 3.15 7.55 -21.39
CA SER A 56 2.83 7.27 -22.80
C SER A 56 2.51 5.78 -23.04
N ALA A 57 3.08 4.89 -22.24
CA ALA A 57 2.84 3.45 -22.30
C ALA A 57 1.55 2.97 -21.61
N LEU A 58 0.89 3.83 -20.83
CA LEU A 58 -0.35 3.48 -20.14
C LEU A 58 -1.54 3.53 -21.08
N MET A 59 -2.09 2.35 -21.39
CA MET A 59 -3.32 2.22 -22.19
C MET A 59 -4.51 1.69 -21.38
N ILE A 60 -4.27 0.87 -20.34
CA ILE A 60 -5.34 0.19 -19.58
C ILE A 60 -5.79 1.00 -18.37
N VAL A 61 -4.82 1.58 -17.66
CA VAL A 61 -5.03 2.22 -16.36
C VAL A 61 -4.70 3.69 -16.52
N LYS A 62 -5.50 4.55 -15.90
CA LYS A 62 -5.22 5.99 -15.95
C LYS A 62 -3.95 6.34 -15.15
N PRO A 63 -3.08 7.25 -15.61
CA PRO A 63 -1.86 7.65 -14.91
C PRO A 63 -2.08 8.08 -13.46
N GLU A 64 -3.21 8.73 -13.15
CA GLU A 64 -3.56 9.16 -11.78
C GLU A 64 -3.67 7.98 -10.82
N THR A 65 -4.05 6.80 -11.33
CA THR A 65 -4.17 5.58 -10.53
C THR A 65 -2.79 5.06 -10.10
N VAL A 66 -1.82 5.10 -11.01
CA VAL A 66 -0.43 4.71 -10.71
C VAL A 66 0.19 5.68 -9.70
N ILE A 67 -0.06 6.98 -9.85
CA ILE A 67 0.37 8.00 -8.87
C ILE A 67 -0.24 7.71 -7.49
N ARG A 68 -1.52 7.33 -7.43
CA ARG A 68 -2.17 6.95 -6.16
C ARG A 68 -1.53 5.72 -5.54
N TRP A 69 -1.15 4.72 -6.33
CA TRP A 69 -0.40 3.55 -5.84
C TRP A 69 0.97 3.95 -5.32
N HIS A 70 1.70 4.81 -6.05
CA HIS A 70 3.00 5.31 -5.63
C HIS A 70 2.90 6.07 -4.29
N ARG A 71 1.94 6.99 -4.15
CA ARG A 71 1.69 7.71 -2.89
C ARG A 71 1.35 6.76 -1.74
N THR A 72 0.56 5.73 -2.01
CA THR A 72 0.22 4.71 -1.00
C THR A 72 1.47 3.94 -0.59
N ALA A 73 2.23 3.39 -1.54
CA ALA A 73 3.47 2.67 -1.28
C ALA A 73 4.49 3.53 -0.51
N PHE A 74 4.62 4.81 -0.90
CA PHE A 74 5.46 5.79 -0.22
C PHE A 74 5.00 6.02 1.22
N ARG A 75 3.69 6.22 1.45
CA ARG A 75 3.15 6.35 2.81
C ARG A 75 3.44 5.14 3.68
N TRP A 76 3.27 3.92 3.15
CA TRP A 76 3.60 2.69 3.87
C TRP A 76 5.09 2.55 4.16
N TYR A 77 5.94 2.87 3.18
CA TYR A 77 7.39 2.86 3.35
C TYR A 77 7.83 3.79 4.48
N TRP A 78 7.32 5.03 4.47
CA TRP A 78 7.63 6.01 5.51
C TRP A 78 7.00 5.69 6.84
N ALA A 79 5.77 5.18 6.89
CA ALA A 79 5.16 4.74 8.15
C ALA A 79 5.96 3.60 8.82
N ARG A 80 6.58 2.72 8.02
CA ARG A 80 7.44 1.65 8.54
C ARG A 80 8.83 2.16 8.95
N LYS A 81 9.36 3.15 8.23
CA LYS A 81 10.70 3.71 8.46
C LYS A 81 10.71 4.76 9.58
N SER A 82 9.61 5.49 9.75
CA SER A 82 9.45 6.44 10.83
C SER A 82 9.39 5.67 12.14
N GLU A 83 10.20 6.10 13.11
CA GLU A 83 9.93 5.74 14.49
C GLU A 83 8.51 6.20 14.85
N PRO A 84 7.78 5.43 15.66
CA PRO A 84 6.46 5.84 16.13
C PRO A 84 6.58 7.14 16.93
N CYS A 85 6.40 8.28 16.26
CA CYS A 85 6.23 9.57 16.88
C CYS A 85 4.81 9.64 17.42
N GLY A 86 4.64 9.24 18.68
CA GLY A 86 3.34 9.19 19.35
C GLY A 86 3.44 8.72 20.80
N ARG A 87 2.28 8.55 21.45
CA ARG A 87 2.21 8.07 22.84
C ARG A 87 2.98 6.73 22.95
N PRO A 88 3.94 6.60 23.88
CA PRO A 88 4.66 5.36 24.08
C PRO A 88 3.67 4.22 24.31
N ILE A 89 3.95 3.08 23.70
CA ILE A 89 3.12 1.89 23.81
C ILE A 89 3.14 1.46 25.28
N ILE A 90 2.00 1.63 25.96
CA ILE A 90 1.80 1.10 27.31
C ILE A 90 1.95 -0.43 27.23
N SER A 91 2.68 -1.00 28.19
CA SER A 91 2.92 -2.44 28.20
C SER A 91 1.60 -3.24 28.19
N ARG A 92 1.59 -4.38 27.48
CA ARG A 92 0.37 -5.22 27.40
C ARG A 92 -0.07 -5.71 28.77
N SER A 93 0.86 -5.93 29.70
CA SER A 93 0.57 -6.31 31.08
C SER A 93 -0.15 -5.18 31.83
N THR A 94 0.30 -3.93 31.70
CA THR A 94 -0.40 -2.77 32.28
C THR A 94 -1.82 -2.64 31.73
N ILE A 95 -2.02 -2.77 30.41
CA ILE A 95 -3.37 -2.72 29.80
C ILE A 95 -4.26 -3.87 30.31
N ALA A 96 -3.71 -5.09 30.41
CA ALA A 96 -4.45 -6.24 30.92
C ALA A 96 -4.85 -6.04 32.39
N HIS A 97 -3.96 -5.44 33.20
CA HIS A 97 -4.19 -5.12 34.59
C HIS A 97 -5.34 -4.11 34.75
N ILE A 98 -5.30 -3.00 33.99
CA ILE A 98 -6.39 -2.00 33.96
C ILE A 98 -7.73 -2.65 33.62
N LYS A 99 -7.75 -3.47 32.56
CA LYS A 99 -8.97 -4.15 32.12
C LYS A 99 -9.52 -5.10 33.17
N ARG A 100 -8.66 -5.75 33.96
CA ARG A 100 -9.06 -6.61 35.07
C ARG A 100 -9.71 -5.79 36.19
N ILE A 101 -9.04 -4.76 36.70
CA ILE A 101 -9.57 -3.91 37.78
C ILE A 101 -10.90 -3.27 37.36
N HIS A 102 -10.99 -2.77 36.12
CA HIS A 102 -12.23 -2.17 35.61
C HIS A 102 -13.36 -3.20 35.48
N ARG A 103 -13.06 -4.45 35.10
CA ARG A 103 -14.08 -5.51 35.03
C ARG A 103 -14.60 -5.88 36.42
N GLU A 104 -13.73 -5.87 37.43
CA GLU A 104 -14.09 -6.12 38.82
C GLU A 104 -14.85 -4.93 39.42
N ASN A 105 -14.59 -3.70 38.95
CA ASN A 105 -15.17 -2.48 39.49
C ASN A 105 -15.61 -1.48 38.37
N PRO A 106 -16.73 -1.77 37.68
CA PRO A 106 -17.15 -1.01 36.50
C PRO A 106 -17.59 0.44 36.78
N LEU A 107 -17.93 0.78 38.03
CA LEU A 107 -18.38 2.12 38.44
C LEU A 107 -17.22 3.05 38.88
N TRP A 108 -15.98 2.57 38.90
CA TRP A 108 -14.85 3.38 39.35
C TRP A 108 -14.44 4.42 38.32
N SER A 109 -14.16 5.64 38.80
CA SER A 109 -13.61 6.73 38.00
C SER A 109 -12.14 6.45 37.61
N ALA A 110 -11.68 7.09 36.53
CA ALA A 110 -10.31 6.93 36.03
C ALA A 110 -9.24 7.29 37.09
N GLU A 111 -9.53 8.24 37.98
CA GLU A 111 -8.67 8.63 39.10
C GLU A 111 -8.51 7.48 40.11
N ARG A 112 -9.60 6.82 40.51
CA ARG A 112 -9.53 5.65 41.41
C ARG A 112 -8.86 4.44 40.79
N LEU A 113 -8.94 4.29 39.46
CA LEU A 113 -8.20 3.25 38.75
C LEU A 113 -6.68 3.54 38.73
N HIS A 114 -6.28 4.80 38.77
CA HIS A 114 -4.88 5.19 38.83
C HIS A 114 -4.27 4.92 40.21
N ASP A 115 -5.01 5.18 41.29
CA ASP A 115 -4.60 4.89 42.68
C ASP A 115 -4.38 3.38 42.96
N GLN A 116 -4.84 2.49 42.07
CA GLN A 116 -4.74 1.03 42.19
C GLN A 116 -3.64 0.40 41.32
N MET A 117 -2.97 1.20 40.48
CA MET A 117 -1.84 0.76 39.64
C MET A 117 -0.52 0.72 40.40
#